data_AF-A0A4Q2DBW1-F1
#
_entry.id   AF-A0A4Q2DBW1-F1
#
_cell.length_a   1.000
_cell.length_b   1.000
_cell.length_c   1.000
_cell.angle_alpha   90.00
_cell.angle_beta   90.00
_cell.angle_gamma   90.00
#
_symmetry.space_group_name_H-M   'P 1'
#
loop_
_entity.id
_entity.type
_entity.pdbx_description
1 polymer ?
#
loop_
_entity_poly.entity_id
_entity_poly.type
_entity_poly.pdbx_seq_one_letter_code
_entity_poly.pdbx_strand_id
1 'polypeptide(L)'
;MSVDVLMSLSILKALCGKLGWKHVWLATTQWTFIPAGHDEDKHPIGQASKGLEEREAHLKDVYWKECLEGGAHYRRIQGHSSERALIGDILTSLGDMDDNLVGFAIQKELQQDRLAFPNTETGKAMKSCLMRALEEEIKSGGDRERIEALKRQHKELTKTAQPKRRFARKQ
;
A
#
# COMPACT_ATOMS: atom_id res chain seq x y z
N MET A 1 -11.34 6.61 -11.40
CA MET A 1 -10.07 6.28 -10.72
C MET A 1 -10.31 5.04 -9.89
N SER A 2 -9.48 3.99 -9.98
CA SER A 2 -9.73 2.79 -9.18
C SER A 2 -9.47 3.13 -7.71
N VAL A 3 -10.52 3.00 -6.92
CA VAL A 3 -10.53 3.29 -5.48
C VAL A 3 -9.49 2.44 -4.75
N ASP A 4 -9.09 1.33 -5.36
CA ASP A 4 -8.05 0.40 -4.92
C ASP A 4 -6.70 1.06 -4.63
N VAL A 5 -6.26 2.05 -5.43
CA VAL A 5 -4.93 2.68 -5.25
C VAL A 5 -4.91 3.57 -4.00
N LEU A 6 -5.94 4.39 -3.83
CA LEU A 6 -6.06 5.27 -2.66
C LEU A 6 -6.31 4.47 -1.38
N MET A 7 -7.05 3.36 -1.48
CA MET A 7 -7.25 2.43 -0.37
C MET A 7 -5.93 1.78 0.06
N SER A 8 -5.14 1.29 -0.90
CA SER A 8 -3.84 0.66 -0.62
C SER A 8 -2.87 1.62 0.05
N LEU A 9 -2.81 2.87 -0.41
CA LEU A 9 -1.96 3.90 0.19
C LEU A 9 -2.39 4.24 1.63
N SER A 10 -3.69 4.34 1.88
CA SER A 10 -4.24 4.59 3.22
C SER A 10 -3.87 3.47 4.20
N ILE A 11 -3.96 2.21 3.77
CA ILE A 11 -3.56 1.05 4.57
C ILE A 11 -2.05 1.07 4.82
N LEU A 12 -1.24 1.34 3.80
CA LEU A 12 0.21 1.43 3.94
C LEU A 12 0.63 2.51 4.95
N LYS A 13 -0.01 3.69 4.89
CA LYS A 13 0.21 4.78 5.84
C LYS A 13 -0.10 4.35 7.29
N ALA A 14 -1.20 3.63 7.48
CA ALA A 14 -1.56 3.15 8.80
C ALA A 14 -0.60 2.06 9.32
N LEU A 15 -0.08 1.20 8.44
CA LEU A 15 0.93 0.21 8.78
C LEU A 15 2.26 0.85 9.21
N CYS A 16 2.75 1.79 8.41
CA CYS A 16 4.04 2.46 8.62
C CYS A 16 4.00 3.47 9.77
N GLY A 17 2.87 4.15 9.97
CA GLY A 17 2.80 5.33 10.82
C GLY A 17 3.63 6.49 10.28
N LYS A 18 3.64 7.62 11.00
CA LYS A 18 4.22 8.89 10.52
C LYS A 18 5.72 8.83 10.24
N LEU A 19 6.46 7.96 10.93
CA LEU A 19 7.93 7.86 10.84
C LEU A 19 8.41 6.67 10.00
N GLY A 20 7.50 5.78 9.58
CA GLY A 20 7.87 4.55 8.87
C GLY A 20 8.24 4.76 7.40
N TRP A 21 7.97 5.94 6.84
CA TRP A 21 8.18 6.22 5.42
C TRP A 21 9.64 6.04 4.98
N LYS A 22 10.61 6.42 5.81
CA LYS A 22 12.04 6.23 5.52
C LYS A 22 12.48 4.77 5.31
N HIS A 23 11.61 3.81 5.59
CA HIS A 23 11.85 2.38 5.38
C HIS A 23 11.02 1.80 4.23
N VAL A 24 10.21 2.63 3.57
CA VAL A 24 9.38 2.21 2.45
C VAL A 24 10.15 2.39 1.16
N TRP A 25 10.14 1.34 0.34
CA TRP A 25 10.68 1.34 -1.01
C TRP A 25 9.54 1.21 -2.02
N LEU A 26 9.39 2.25 -2.85
CA LEU A 26 8.45 2.28 -3.96
C LEU A 26 9.18 1.84 -5.23
N ALA A 27 8.83 0.65 -5.72
CA ALA A 27 9.40 0.09 -6.93
C ALA A 27 8.36 0.05 -8.05
N THR A 28 8.79 0.39 -9.25
CA THR A 28 7.93 0.36 -10.45
C THR A 28 8.56 -0.50 -11.53
N THR A 29 7.78 -1.40 -12.11
CA THR A 29 8.22 -2.36 -13.13
C THR A 29 7.56 -2.06 -14.48
N GLN A 30 7.93 -2.83 -15.52
CA GLN A 30 7.28 -2.80 -16.85
C GLN A 30 7.40 -1.48 -17.62
N TRP A 31 8.49 -0.74 -17.42
CA TRP A 31 8.78 0.50 -18.14
C TRP A 31 9.13 0.33 -19.63
N THR A 32 9.18 -0.90 -20.12
CA THR A 32 9.55 -1.24 -21.50
C THR A 32 8.35 -1.49 -22.42
N PHE A 33 7.11 -1.44 -21.91
CA PHE A 33 5.92 -1.80 -22.68
C PHE A 33 4.83 -0.73 -22.55
N ILE A 34 4.78 0.20 -23.49
CA ILE A 34 3.52 0.83 -23.90
C ILE A 34 3.31 0.33 -25.33
N PRO A 35 2.29 -0.49 -25.61
CA PRO A 35 1.98 -0.80 -26.99
C PRO A 35 1.69 0.53 -27.68
N ALA A 36 2.48 0.84 -28.70
CA ALA A 36 2.11 1.89 -29.64
C ALA A 36 0.64 1.63 -30.00
N GLY A 37 -0.22 2.62 -29.77
CA GLY A 37 -1.57 2.57 -30.32
C GLY A 37 -1.46 2.24 -31.81
N HIS A 38 -2.45 1.52 -32.31
CA HIS A 38 -2.67 1.11 -33.71
C HIS A 38 -2.57 2.27 -34.73
N ASP A 39 -1.39 2.84 -34.89
CA ASP A 39 -1.01 3.81 -35.91
C ASP A 39 0.46 3.52 -36.21
N GLU A 40 0.69 2.54 -37.09
CA GLU A 40 2.01 2.05 -37.49
C GLU A 40 2.89 3.11 -38.19
N ASP A 41 2.41 4.34 -38.40
CA ASP A 41 3.07 5.27 -39.32
C ASP A 41 3.57 6.61 -38.74
N LYS A 42 3.41 6.95 -37.44
CA LYS A 42 3.61 8.36 -37.02
C LYS A 42 4.29 8.71 -35.71
N HIS A 43 4.99 7.81 -35.01
CA HIS A 43 5.71 8.21 -33.79
C HIS A 43 7.23 8.00 -33.87
N PRO A 44 8.03 9.08 -33.97
CA PRO A 44 9.48 8.96 -33.94
C PRO A 44 9.94 8.43 -32.58
N ILE A 45 11.08 7.73 -32.60
CA ILE A 45 11.72 6.93 -31.54
C ILE A 45 11.97 7.68 -30.19
N GLY A 46 11.54 8.93 -30.05
CA GLY A 46 11.64 9.75 -28.83
C GLY A 46 10.32 10.11 -28.12
N GLN A 47 9.13 9.65 -28.58
CA GLN A 47 7.85 10.01 -27.94
C GLN A 47 7.38 9.02 -26.84
N ALA A 48 7.78 7.75 -26.92
CA ALA A 48 7.45 6.77 -25.88
C ALA A 48 8.09 7.10 -24.51
N SER A 49 9.30 7.70 -24.52
CA SER A 49 9.99 8.13 -23.30
C SER A 49 9.26 9.27 -22.58
N LYS A 50 8.72 10.24 -23.34
CA LYS A 50 8.00 11.38 -22.76
C LYS A 50 6.75 10.95 -22.00
N GLY A 51 5.97 10.02 -22.56
CA GLY A 51 4.78 9.47 -21.89
C GLY A 51 5.11 8.72 -20.60
N LEU A 52 6.26 8.03 -20.55
CA LEU A 52 6.73 7.35 -19.34
C LEU A 52 7.22 8.34 -18.27
N GLU A 53 7.93 9.39 -18.66
CA GLU A 53 8.36 10.46 -17.75
C GLU A 53 7.17 11.22 -17.17
N GLU A 54 6.19 11.59 -18.00
CA GLU A 54 4.94 12.21 -17.55
C GLU A 54 4.16 11.30 -16.59
N ARG A 55 4.10 10.00 -16.89
CA ARG A 55 3.47 9.01 -16.01
C ARG A 55 4.21 8.89 -14.68
N GLU A 56 5.53 8.87 -14.69
CA GLU A 56 6.35 8.81 -13.48
C GLU A 56 6.17 10.07 -12.64
N ALA A 57 6.23 11.26 -13.25
CA ALA A 57 5.99 12.53 -12.59
C ALA A 57 4.59 12.53 -11.94
N HIS A 58 3.56 12.12 -12.68
CA HIS A 58 2.22 12.00 -12.14
C HIS A 58 2.12 11.01 -10.97
N LEU A 59 2.82 9.87 -11.03
CA LEU A 59 2.86 8.92 -9.91
C LEU A 59 3.48 9.55 -8.65
N LYS A 60 4.61 10.24 -8.82
CA LYS A 60 5.31 10.93 -7.74
C LYS A 60 4.47 12.09 -7.16
N ASP A 61 3.86 12.90 -8.01
CA ASP A 61 3.17 14.12 -7.58
C ASP A 61 1.78 13.88 -7.01
N VAL A 62 1.08 12.86 -7.51
CA VAL A 62 -0.33 12.61 -7.15
C VAL A 62 -0.47 11.49 -6.11
N TYR A 63 0.26 10.39 -6.29
CA TYR A 63 0.04 9.19 -5.46
C TYR A 63 1.10 8.98 -4.40
N TRP A 64 2.36 9.32 -4.69
CA TRP A 64 3.48 9.03 -3.78
C TRP A 64 4.05 10.24 -3.10
N LYS A 65 3.52 11.43 -3.36
CA LYS A 65 4.06 12.69 -2.85
C LYS A 65 4.26 12.63 -1.35
N GLU A 66 3.23 12.23 -0.61
CA GLU A 66 3.31 12.10 0.85
C GLU A 66 4.38 11.08 1.29
N CYS A 67 4.49 9.94 0.61
CA CYS A 67 5.49 8.93 0.94
C CYS A 67 6.91 9.46 0.71
N LEU A 68 7.15 10.10 -0.44
CA LEU A 68 8.45 10.64 -0.83
C LEU A 68 8.86 11.82 0.06
N GLU A 69 7.93 12.73 0.38
CA GLU A 69 8.15 13.81 1.35
C GLU A 69 8.43 13.26 2.76
N GLY A 70 7.85 12.10 3.10
CA GLY A 70 8.12 11.35 4.33
C GLY A 70 9.47 10.62 4.35
N GLY A 71 10.23 10.65 3.25
CA GLY A 71 11.54 10.01 3.14
C GLY A 71 11.52 8.61 2.51
N ALA A 72 10.40 8.17 1.92
CA ALA A 72 10.37 6.91 1.18
C ALA A 72 11.31 6.94 -0.02
N HIS A 73 11.90 5.78 -0.31
CA HIS A 73 12.79 5.59 -1.44
C HIS A 73 11.99 5.21 -2.69
N TYR A 74 12.46 5.63 -3.86
CA TYR A 74 11.85 5.26 -5.14
C TYR A 74 12.89 4.70 -6.10
N ARG A 75 12.55 3.61 -6.77
CA ARG A 75 13.37 2.98 -7.82
C ARG A 75 12.52 2.61 -9.04
N ARG A 76 13.06 2.92 -10.21
CA ARG A 76 12.61 2.36 -11.48
C ARG A 76 13.28 1.01 -11.72
N ILE A 77 12.49 -0.02 -12.01
CA ILE A 77 12.98 -1.37 -12.28
C ILE A 77 12.89 -1.65 -13.79
N GLN A 78 14.06 -1.82 -14.39
CA GLN A 78 14.29 -2.11 -15.81
C GLN A 78 15.22 -3.33 -15.91
N GLY A 79 14.64 -4.53 -15.78
CA GLY A 79 15.35 -5.81 -15.88
C GLY A 79 16.15 -6.19 -14.63
N HIS A 80 16.76 -7.37 -14.70
CA HIS A 80 17.32 -8.09 -13.53
C HIS A 80 18.44 -7.35 -12.78
N SER A 81 19.22 -6.50 -13.45
CA SER A 81 20.29 -5.72 -12.78
C SER A 81 19.70 -4.71 -11.79
N SER A 82 18.63 -4.02 -12.18
CA SER A 82 17.95 -3.05 -11.33
C SER A 82 17.15 -3.70 -10.19
N GLU A 83 16.62 -4.92 -10.39
CA GLU A 83 15.97 -5.72 -9.34
C GLU A 83 16.96 -6.11 -8.24
N ARG A 84 18.14 -6.62 -8.63
CA ARG A 84 19.19 -6.98 -7.68
C ARG A 84 19.74 -5.76 -6.96
N ALA A 85 19.88 -4.63 -7.65
CA ALA A 85 20.28 -3.38 -7.02
C ALA A 85 19.27 -2.93 -5.96
N LEU A 86 17.97 -2.99 -6.24
CA LEU A 86 16.94 -2.70 -5.25
C LEU A 86 17.04 -3.60 -4.02
N ILE A 87 17.22 -4.92 -4.22
CA ILE A 87 17.39 -5.85 -3.09
C ILE A 87 18.64 -5.50 -2.28
N GLY A 88 19.76 -5.19 -2.95
CA GLY A 88 20.99 -4.75 -2.29
C GLY A 88 20.80 -3.48 -1.47
N ASP A 89 20.11 -2.48 -2.03
CA ASP A 89 19.79 -1.24 -1.32
C ASP A 89 18.92 -1.50 -0.09
N ILE A 90 17.89 -2.35 -0.22
CA ILE A 90 17.02 -2.74 0.90
C ILE A 90 17.86 -3.41 1.99
N LEU A 91 18.67 -4.42 1.65
CA LEU A 91 19.49 -5.15 2.62
C LEU A 91 20.52 -4.24 3.31
N THR A 92 21.12 -3.31 2.58
CA THR A 92 22.06 -2.31 3.15
C THR A 92 21.32 -1.42 4.14
N SER A 93 20.14 -0.92 3.77
CA SER A 93 19.32 -0.08 4.65
C SER A 93 18.86 -0.79 5.93
N LEU A 94 18.78 -2.13 5.92
CA LEU A 94 18.50 -2.94 7.11
C LEU A 94 19.74 -3.11 7.99
N GLY A 95 20.93 -3.23 7.39
CA GLY A 95 22.19 -3.40 8.12
C GLY A 95 22.65 -2.16 8.89
N ASP A 96 22.23 -0.98 8.44
CA ASP A 96 22.51 0.31 9.09
C ASP A 96 21.48 0.68 10.18
N MET A 97 20.47 -0.17 10.43
CA MET A 97 19.50 0.10 11.50
C MET A 97 20.03 -0.36 12.85
N ASP A 98 20.16 0.60 13.77
CA ASP A 98 20.39 0.34 15.19
C ASP A 98 19.31 -0.61 15.74
N ASP A 99 19.68 -1.57 16.59
CA ASP A 99 18.81 -2.61 17.18
C ASP A 99 17.61 -2.06 17.98
N ASN A 100 17.52 -0.73 18.15
CA ASN A 100 16.35 -0.01 18.63
C ASN A 100 15.25 0.06 17.55
N LEU A 101 14.83 -1.12 17.09
CA LEU A 101 13.51 -1.49 16.58
C LEU A 101 12.72 -0.36 15.94
N VAL A 102 12.94 -0.18 14.65
CA VAL A 102 11.95 0.39 13.74
C VAL A 102 10.79 -0.60 13.64
N GLY A 103 9.92 -0.58 14.65
CA GLY A 103 8.65 -1.28 14.60
C GLY A 103 7.68 -0.52 13.70
N PHE A 104 7.05 -1.21 12.75
CA PHE A 104 5.86 -0.68 12.10
C PHE A 104 4.86 -0.22 13.17
N ALA A 105 4.10 0.84 12.93
CA ALA A 105 3.14 1.37 13.90
C ALA A 105 2.18 0.28 14.40
N ILE A 106 1.76 -0.61 13.49
CA ILE A 106 0.91 -1.75 13.84
C ILE A 106 1.57 -2.74 14.83
N GLN A 107 2.90 -2.95 14.75
CA GLN A 107 3.59 -3.84 15.68
C GLN A 107 3.58 -3.26 17.09
N LYS A 108 3.79 -1.95 17.21
CA LYS A 108 3.61 -1.23 18.48
C LYS A 108 2.19 -1.40 19.00
N GLU A 109 1.18 -1.13 18.18
CA GLU A 109 -0.22 -1.21 18.58
C GLU A 109 -0.64 -2.64 19.03
N LEU A 110 -0.18 -3.68 18.32
CA LEU A 110 -0.52 -5.06 18.62
C LEU A 110 0.27 -5.63 19.80
N GLN A 111 1.57 -5.36 19.89
CA GLN A 111 2.46 -6.00 20.86
C GLN A 111 2.59 -5.19 22.15
N GLN A 112 2.77 -3.87 22.03
CA GLN A 112 3.00 -2.98 23.16
C GLN A 112 1.66 -2.50 23.73
N ASP A 113 0.80 -1.93 22.88
CA ASP A 113 -0.48 -1.35 23.29
C ASP A 113 -1.59 -2.43 23.45
N ARG A 114 -1.29 -3.67 23.04
CA ARG A 114 -2.17 -4.85 23.13
C ARG A 114 -3.55 -4.63 22.52
N LEU A 115 -3.62 -3.82 21.48
CA LEU A 115 -4.85 -3.59 20.74
C LEU A 115 -5.21 -4.83 19.92
N ALA A 116 -6.50 -5.15 19.85
CA ALA A 116 -6.99 -6.10 18.85
C ALA A 116 -6.82 -5.46 17.46
N PHE A 117 -6.49 -6.26 16.44
CA PHE A 117 -6.26 -5.77 15.07
C PHE A 117 -7.32 -4.76 14.57
N PRO A 118 -8.64 -4.98 14.75
CA PRO A 118 -9.65 -4.04 14.24
C PRO A 118 -9.63 -2.66 14.92
N ASN A 119 -9.00 -2.56 16.08
CA ASN A 119 -8.89 -1.33 16.86
C ASN A 119 -7.58 -0.58 16.61
N THR A 120 -6.64 -1.18 15.88
CA THR A 120 -5.43 -0.51 15.39
C THR A 120 -5.79 0.52 14.32
N GLU A 121 -4.95 1.53 14.10
CA GLU A 121 -5.13 2.47 12.99
C GLU A 121 -5.19 1.75 11.64
N THR A 122 -4.39 0.69 11.47
CA THR A 122 -4.42 -0.17 10.27
C THR A 122 -5.78 -0.86 10.11
N GLY A 123 -6.30 -1.47 11.17
CA GLY A 123 -7.60 -2.14 11.14
C GLY A 123 -8.74 -1.17 10.84
N LYS A 124 -8.70 0.03 11.40
CA LYS A 124 -9.67 1.11 11.11
C LYS A 124 -9.59 1.55 9.65
N ALA A 125 -8.38 1.78 9.13
CA ALA A 125 -8.16 2.16 7.74
C ALA A 125 -8.68 1.07 6.79
N MET A 126 -8.35 -0.20 7.04
CA MET A 126 -8.82 -1.34 6.26
C MET A 126 -10.34 -1.47 6.30
N LYS A 127 -10.97 -1.27 7.46
CA LYS A 127 -12.43 -1.27 7.61
C LYS A 127 -13.08 -0.16 6.77
N SER A 128 -12.53 1.04 6.84
CA SER A 128 -13.02 2.18 6.04
C SER A 128 -12.89 1.92 4.54
N CYS A 129 -11.77 1.35 4.10
CA CYS A 129 -11.54 0.98 2.70
C CYS A 129 -12.57 -0.07 2.23
N LEU A 130 -12.76 -1.15 2.99
CA LEU A 130 -13.75 -2.19 2.67
C LEU A 130 -15.18 -1.62 2.58
N MET A 131 -15.54 -0.69 3.46
CA MET A 131 -16.84 -0.03 3.42
C MET A 131 -17.01 0.82 2.16
N ARG A 132 -16.00 1.61 1.77
CA ARG A 132 -16.06 2.42 0.55
C ARG A 132 -16.16 1.55 -0.70
N ALA A 133 -15.34 0.49 -0.80
CA ALA A 133 -15.42 -0.47 -1.89
C ALA A 133 -16.81 -1.12 -2.00
N LEU A 134 -17.39 -1.50 -0.86
CA LEU A 134 -18.73 -2.09 -0.81
C LEU A 134 -19.82 -1.09 -1.27
N GLU A 135 -19.75 0.16 -0.83
CA GLU A 135 -20.68 1.21 -1.24
C GLU A 135 -20.61 1.48 -2.74
N GLU A 136 -19.41 1.51 -3.30
CA GLU A 136 -19.20 1.73 -4.72
C GLU A 136 -19.73 0.57 -5.56
N GLU A 137 -19.43 -0.67 -5.19
CA GLU A 137 -19.98 -1.86 -5.86
C GLU A 137 -21.52 -1.89 -5.80
N ILE A 138 -22.12 -1.50 -4.67
CA ILE A 138 -23.58 -1.40 -4.57
C ILE A 138 -24.12 -0.30 -5.49
N LYS A 139 -23.48 0.88 -5.52
CA LYS A 139 -23.91 2.01 -6.35
C LYS A 139 -23.77 1.74 -7.84
N SER A 140 -22.72 1.03 -8.25
CA SER A 140 -22.48 0.70 -9.66
C SER A 140 -23.32 -0.48 -10.17
N GLY A 141 -24.15 -1.10 -9.33
CA GLY A 141 -24.86 -2.33 -9.68
C GLY A 141 -23.90 -3.50 -9.91
N GLY A 142 -22.78 -3.49 -9.18
CA GLY A 142 -21.71 -4.47 -9.28
C GLY A 142 -22.15 -5.89 -9.00
N ASP A 143 -21.25 -6.83 -9.30
CA ASP A 143 -21.52 -8.24 -9.20
C ASP A 143 -21.92 -8.66 -7.77
N ARG A 144 -22.97 -9.48 -7.67
CA ARG A 144 -23.52 -9.95 -6.40
C ARG A 144 -22.50 -10.77 -5.62
N GLU A 145 -21.69 -11.60 -6.29
CA GLU A 145 -20.66 -12.39 -5.61
C GLU A 145 -19.60 -11.47 -4.98
N ARG A 146 -19.16 -10.45 -5.71
CA ARG A 146 -18.21 -9.44 -5.21
C ARG A 146 -18.76 -8.67 -4.01
N ILE A 147 -20.02 -8.25 -4.05
CA ILE A 147 -20.70 -7.57 -2.93
C ILE A 147 -20.78 -8.49 -1.70
N GLU A 148 -21.13 -9.77 -1.89
CA GLU A 148 -21.17 -10.73 -0.80
C GLU A 148 -19.78 -11.03 -0.21
N ALA A 149 -18.75 -11.12 -1.04
CA ALA A 149 -17.37 -11.30 -0.61
C ALA A 149 -16.89 -10.12 0.28
N LEU A 150 -17.14 -8.88 -0.15
CA LEU A 150 -16.81 -7.67 0.62
C LEU A 150 -17.56 -7.62 1.96
N LYS A 151 -18.85 -8.00 1.98
CA LYS A 151 -19.63 -8.11 3.23
C LYS A 151 -19.05 -9.16 4.18
N ARG A 152 -18.63 -10.32 3.67
CA ARG A 152 -17.99 -11.37 4.48
C ARG A 152 -16.67 -10.87 5.06
N GLN A 153 -15.82 -10.25 4.26
CA GLN A 153 -14.54 -9.69 4.72
C GLN A 153 -14.74 -8.62 5.81
N HIS A 154 -15.69 -7.70 5.64
CA HIS A 154 -16.01 -6.69 6.65
C HIS A 154 -16.53 -7.33 7.96
N LYS A 155 -17.34 -8.38 7.86
CA LYS A 155 -17.85 -9.11 9.03
C LYS A 155 -16.73 -9.84 9.79
N GLU A 156 -15.82 -10.50 9.09
CA GLU A 156 -14.68 -11.17 9.73
C GLU A 156 -13.74 -10.17 10.40
N LEU A 157 -13.49 -9.03 9.75
CA LEU A 157 -12.70 -7.95 10.32
C LEU A 157 -13.32 -7.38 11.61
N THR A 158 -14.64 -7.36 11.73
CA THR A 158 -15.32 -6.81 12.93
C THR A 158 -15.54 -7.84 14.04
N LYS A 159 -15.63 -9.13 13.72
CA LYS A 159 -15.79 -10.21 14.72
C LYS A 159 -14.60 -10.33 15.68
N THR A 160 -13.39 -10.05 15.21
CA THR A 160 -12.16 -10.16 16.01
C THR A 160 -11.99 -9.02 17.03
N ALA A 161 -12.90 -8.04 17.04
CA ALA A 161 -12.85 -6.88 17.94
C ALA A 161 -13.36 -7.16 19.37
N GLN A 162 -14.02 -8.30 19.62
CA GLN A 162 -14.47 -8.63 20.98
C GLN A 162 -13.35 -9.32 21.78
N PRO A 163 -12.78 -8.66 22.82
CA PRO A 163 -11.89 -9.36 23.72
C PRO A 163 -12.68 -10.47 24.40
N LYS A 164 -12.22 -11.73 24.27
CA LYS A 164 -12.64 -12.81 25.16
C LYS A 164 -12.37 -12.33 26.59
N ARG A 165 -13.42 -11.94 27.32
CA ARG A 165 -13.37 -11.66 28.76
C ARG A 165 -12.75 -12.89 29.45
N ARG A 166 -11.43 -12.92 29.62
CA ARG A 166 -10.77 -13.93 30.43
C ARG A 166 -11.01 -13.55 31.88
N PHE A 167 -11.82 -14.37 32.52
CA PHE A 167 -12.16 -14.43 33.93
C PHE A 167 -11.10 -13.79 34.84
N ALA A 168 -11.51 -12.74 35.56
CA ALA A 168 -10.83 -12.31 36.76
C ALA A 168 -10.83 -13.47 37.75
N ARG A 169 -9.69 -14.13 37.94
CA ARG A 169 -9.45 -14.91 39.15
C ARG A 169 -9.27 -13.89 40.27
N LYS A 170 -10.29 -13.74 41.11
CA LYS A 170 -10.13 -13.13 42.44
C LYS A 170 -9.14 -14.00 43.23
N GLN A 171 -8.07 -13.38 43.70
CA GLN A 171 -7.35 -13.86 44.88
C GLN A 171 -7.97 -13.21 46.12
#